data_AF-A0A8T6P9V3-F1
#
_entry.id   AF-A0A8T6P9V3-F1
#
_cell.length_a   1.000
_cell.length_b   1.000
_cell.length_c   1.000
_cell.angle_alpha   90.00
_cell.angle_beta   90.00
_cell.angle_gamma   90.00
#
_symmetry.space_group_name_H-M   'P 1'
#
loop_
_entity.id
_entity.type
_entity.pdbx_description
1 polymer ?
#
loop_
_entity_poly.entity_id
_entity_poly.type
_entity_poly.pdbx_seq_one_letter_code
_entity_poly.pdbx_strand_id
1 'polypeptide(L)'
;GRQGFAIAQAAIDAGADVTLIAGIVSIAPPVGATLIDITHAHSLYEAVMAHARDSDALIMAAAVADFRPSETSDQKLKKSDDPLSLPLTQNPDILLALAQQAQRPQITVGFAAESQDVIENAQDKLARKKLDMIVANDITAPDAGFGVVTNRVHLITAEGVTSLPLLTKTEVAARIISWLTQRLTPNDH
;
A
#
# COMPACT_ATOMS: atom_id res chain seq x y z
N GLY A 1 -4.73 -6.68 -1.83
CA GLY A 1 -4.72 -7.84 -0.90
C GLY A 1 -5.70 -7.64 0.25
N ARG A 2 -5.87 -8.63 1.14
CA ARG A 2 -6.87 -8.62 2.25
C ARG A 2 -6.90 -7.31 3.05
N GLN A 3 -5.73 -6.83 3.47
CA GLN A 3 -5.63 -5.61 4.29
C GLN A 3 -6.13 -4.36 3.54
N GLY A 4 -5.73 -4.19 2.28
CA GLY A 4 -6.19 -3.06 1.46
C GLY A 4 -7.70 -3.07 1.22
N PHE A 5 -8.30 -4.25 1.07
CA PHE A 5 -9.76 -4.37 0.89
C PHE A 5 -10.51 -4.04 2.18
N ALA A 6 -9.99 -4.46 3.34
CA ALA A 6 -10.54 -4.08 4.63
C ALA A 6 -10.47 -2.56 4.87
N ILE A 7 -9.40 -1.91 4.41
CA ILE A 7 -9.24 -0.45 4.47
C ILE A 7 -10.24 0.25 3.56
N ALA A 8 -10.40 -0.23 2.32
CA ALA A 8 -11.39 0.32 1.39
C ALA A 8 -12.81 0.20 1.96
N GLN A 9 -13.18 -0.95 2.54
CA GLN A 9 -14.47 -1.11 3.22
C GLN A 9 -14.63 -0.13 4.39
N ALA A 10 -13.62 -0.03 5.27
CA ALA A 10 -13.69 0.88 6.41
C ALA A 10 -13.79 2.36 5.99
N ALA A 11 -13.19 2.74 4.86
CA ALA A 11 -13.31 4.09 4.30
C ALA A 11 -14.73 4.36 3.76
N ILE A 12 -15.32 3.39 3.04
CA ILE A 12 -16.72 3.46 2.58
C ILE A 12 -17.67 3.57 3.77
N ASP A 13 -17.47 2.75 4.81
CA ASP A 13 -18.29 2.77 6.03
C ASP A 13 -18.18 4.12 6.77
N ALA A 14 -17.07 4.84 6.60
CA ALA A 14 -16.87 6.19 7.10
C ALA A 14 -17.41 7.30 6.18
N GLY A 15 -18.03 6.94 5.05
CA GLY A 15 -18.66 7.86 4.10
C GLY A 15 -17.75 8.41 3.01
N ALA A 16 -16.55 7.85 2.81
CA ALA A 16 -15.65 8.27 1.75
C ALA A 16 -16.10 7.77 0.36
N ASP A 17 -15.84 8.57 -0.67
CA ASP A 17 -15.80 8.08 -2.06
C ASP A 17 -14.46 7.37 -2.28
N VAL A 18 -14.50 6.10 -2.70
CA VAL A 18 -13.33 5.22 -2.71
C VAL A 18 -13.03 4.74 -4.12
N THR A 19 -11.87 5.15 -4.63
CA THR A 19 -11.21 4.48 -5.76
C THR A 19 -10.26 3.41 -5.23
N LEU A 20 -10.55 2.14 -5.55
CA LEU A 20 -9.73 0.99 -5.16
C LEU A 20 -8.93 0.51 -6.36
N ILE A 21 -7.61 0.76 -6.35
CA ILE A 21 -6.69 0.18 -7.34
C ILE A 21 -6.19 -1.17 -6.81
N ALA A 22 -6.52 -2.26 -7.49
CA ALA A 22 -6.23 -3.61 -7.03
C ALA A 22 -5.57 -4.47 -8.11
N GLY A 23 -4.57 -5.25 -7.70
CA GLY A 23 -3.99 -6.30 -8.54
C GLY A 23 -4.77 -7.61 -8.48
N ILE A 24 -4.12 -8.71 -8.86
CA ILE A 24 -4.70 -10.05 -8.74
C ILE A 24 -5.02 -10.37 -7.27
N VAL A 25 -6.30 -10.39 -6.92
CA VAL A 25 -6.79 -10.80 -5.59
C VAL A 25 -7.97 -11.75 -5.74
N SER A 26 -8.01 -12.81 -4.93
CA SER A 26 -9.08 -13.81 -4.94
C SER A 26 -10.30 -13.45 -4.07
N ILE A 27 -10.50 -12.16 -3.80
CA ILE A 27 -11.51 -11.66 -2.84
C ILE A 27 -12.38 -10.65 -3.57
N ALA A 28 -13.69 -10.71 -3.32
CA ALA A 28 -14.62 -9.76 -3.89
C ALA A 28 -14.31 -8.34 -3.39
N PRO A 29 -14.30 -7.32 -4.28
CA PRO A 29 -14.14 -5.94 -3.88
C PRO A 29 -15.30 -5.49 -2.99
N PRO A 30 -15.07 -4.56 -2.05
CA PRO A 30 -16.13 -3.88 -1.32
C PRO A 30 -17.19 -3.29 -2.26
N VAL A 31 -18.47 -3.45 -1.93
CA VAL A 31 -19.55 -2.77 -2.64
C VAL A 31 -19.46 -1.27 -2.36
N GLY A 32 -19.52 -0.44 -3.40
CA GLY A 32 -19.41 1.02 -3.29
C GLY A 32 -18.05 1.59 -3.64
N ALA A 33 -17.01 0.76 -3.80
CA ALA A 33 -15.73 1.23 -4.37
C ALA A 33 -15.78 1.28 -5.90
N THR A 34 -15.20 2.32 -6.49
CA THR A 34 -14.80 2.33 -7.89
C THR A 34 -13.54 1.49 -8.05
N LEU A 35 -13.67 0.28 -8.62
CA LEU A 35 -12.56 -0.65 -8.79
C LEU A 35 -11.78 -0.35 -10.08
N ILE A 36 -10.45 -0.24 -9.94
CA ILE A 36 -9.49 -0.23 -11.05
C ILE A 36 -8.64 -1.49 -10.94
N ASP A 37 -8.89 -2.45 -11.83
CA ASP A 37 -8.15 -3.70 -11.89
C ASP A 37 -6.86 -3.53 -12.71
N ILE A 38 -5.75 -4.03 -12.17
CA ILE A 38 -4.42 -3.91 -12.78
C ILE A 38 -3.68 -5.25 -12.73
N THR A 39 -2.84 -5.51 -13.72
CA THR A 39 -2.06 -6.76 -13.79
C THR A 39 -0.57 -6.54 -13.55
N HIS A 40 -0.05 -5.32 -13.74
CA HIS A 40 1.39 -5.04 -13.71
C HIS A 40 1.73 -3.84 -12.81
N ALA A 41 2.94 -3.84 -12.27
CA ALA A 41 3.44 -2.75 -11.42
C ALA A 41 3.45 -1.39 -12.13
N HIS A 42 3.65 -1.37 -13.45
CA HIS A 42 3.58 -0.13 -14.23
C HIS A 42 2.15 0.42 -14.30
N SER A 43 1.15 -0.46 -14.49
CA SER A 43 -0.27 -0.07 -14.47
C SER A 43 -0.68 0.51 -13.10
N LEU A 44 -0.10 -0.02 -12.00
CA LEU A 44 -0.28 0.59 -10.67
C LEU A 44 0.27 2.02 -10.63
N TYR A 45 1.47 2.24 -11.15
CA TYR A 45 2.07 3.57 -11.20
C TYR A 45 1.17 4.55 -11.96
N GLU A 46 0.73 4.19 -13.16
CA GLU A 46 -0.13 5.06 -13.98
C GLU A 46 -1.47 5.36 -13.30
N ALA A 47 -2.13 4.34 -12.76
CA ALA A 47 -3.40 4.50 -12.05
C ALA A 47 -3.25 5.40 -10.81
N VAL A 48 -2.20 5.21 -10.00
CA VAL A 48 -1.97 6.07 -8.84
C VAL A 48 -1.71 7.51 -9.27
N MET A 49 -0.87 7.74 -10.29
CA MET A 49 -0.59 9.10 -10.76
C MET A 49 -1.81 9.81 -11.34
N ALA A 50 -2.71 9.06 -11.99
CA ALA A 50 -3.94 9.60 -12.56
C ALA A 50 -4.96 10.00 -11.48
N HIS A 51 -5.15 9.17 -10.45
CA HIS A 51 -6.22 9.35 -9.46
C HIS A 51 -5.80 10.10 -8.20
N ALA A 52 -4.52 10.06 -7.82
CA ALA A 52 -4.07 10.69 -6.58
C ALA A 52 -4.17 12.23 -6.61
N ARG A 53 -4.25 12.86 -7.78
CA ARG A 53 -4.34 14.32 -7.92
C ARG A 53 -5.66 14.89 -7.42
N ASP A 54 -6.72 14.11 -7.53
CA ASP A 54 -8.10 14.49 -7.18
C ASP A 54 -8.55 13.84 -5.86
N SER A 55 -7.65 13.21 -5.12
CA SER A 55 -7.94 12.50 -3.87
C SER A 55 -7.45 13.28 -2.66
N ASP A 56 -8.25 13.35 -1.59
CA ASP A 56 -7.84 13.94 -0.31
C ASP A 56 -6.75 13.10 0.39
N ALA A 57 -6.82 11.77 0.23
CA ALA A 57 -5.83 10.86 0.76
C ALA A 57 -5.50 9.70 -0.17
N LEU A 58 -4.28 9.17 -0.04
CA LEU A 58 -3.82 7.94 -0.66
C LEU A 58 -3.34 6.95 0.39
N ILE A 59 -3.81 5.71 0.29
CA ILE A 59 -3.33 4.59 1.13
C ILE A 59 -2.69 3.52 0.24
N MET A 60 -1.36 3.48 0.21
CA MET A 60 -0.57 2.52 -0.56
C MET A 60 -0.38 1.20 0.21
N ALA A 61 -1.44 0.39 0.27
CA ALA A 61 -1.42 -0.94 0.88
C ALA A 61 -1.04 -2.09 -0.09
N ALA A 62 -0.73 -1.78 -1.33
CA ALA A 62 -0.31 -2.75 -2.34
C ALA A 62 1.15 -3.19 -2.10
N ALA A 63 1.39 -4.50 -2.10
CA ALA A 63 2.74 -5.05 -2.11
C ALA A 63 3.28 -5.01 -3.54
N VAL A 64 4.01 -3.94 -3.87
CA VAL A 64 4.63 -3.76 -5.18
C VAL A 64 5.98 -4.45 -5.18
N ALA A 65 6.29 -5.22 -6.22
CA ALA A 65 7.61 -5.80 -6.37
C ALA A 65 8.65 -4.69 -6.61
N ASP A 66 9.77 -4.72 -5.89
CA ASP A 66 10.86 -3.74 -6.06
C ASP A 66 11.56 -3.86 -7.42
N PHE A 67 11.50 -5.04 -8.03
CA PHE A 67 12.17 -5.36 -9.29
C PHE A 67 11.21 -5.99 -10.30
N ARG A 68 11.55 -5.86 -11.58
CA ARG A 68 10.92 -6.52 -12.71
C ARG A 68 11.98 -7.08 -13.66
N PRO A 69 11.66 -8.09 -14.50
CA PRO A 69 12.55 -8.48 -15.60
C PRO A 69 12.92 -7.27 -16.47
N SER A 70 14.21 -7.13 -16.79
CA SER A 70 14.70 -6.09 -17.69
C SER A 70 14.20 -6.28 -19.11
N GLU A 71 13.98 -7.54 -19.49
CA GLU A 71 13.44 -7.94 -20.79
C GLU A 71 12.28 -8.91 -20.58
N THR A 72 11.25 -8.77 -21.41
CA THR A 72 10.06 -9.64 -21.40
C THR A 72 9.88 -10.24 -22.79
N SER A 73 9.50 -11.52 -22.86
CA SER A 73 9.28 -12.25 -24.11
C SER A 73 7.80 -12.58 -24.27
N ASP A 74 7.24 -12.30 -25.44
CA ASP A 74 5.85 -12.66 -25.78
C ASP A 74 5.66 -14.17 -25.95
N GLN A 75 6.76 -14.91 -26.09
CA GLN A 75 6.76 -16.36 -26.25
C GLN A 75 7.30 -17.05 -25.00
N LYS A 76 6.73 -18.21 -24.69
CA LYS A 76 7.22 -19.08 -23.61
C LYS A 76 8.70 -19.42 -23.85
N LEU A 77 9.54 -19.08 -22.88
CA LEU A 77 10.96 -19.44 -22.92
C LEU A 77 11.10 -20.97 -23.02
N LYS A 78 11.82 -21.42 -24.04
CA LYS A 78 12.11 -22.85 -24.22
C LYS A 78 13.16 -23.28 -23.20
N LYS A 79 13.01 -24.50 -22.70
CA LYS A 79 14.02 -25.09 -21.83
C LYS A 79 15.32 -25.27 -22.63
N SER A 80 16.42 -24.76 -22.10
CA SER A 80 17.79 -25.00 -22.57
C SER A 80 18.56 -25.79 -21.52
N ASP A 81 19.67 -26.42 -21.95
CA ASP A 81 20.61 -27.06 -21.03
C ASP A 81 21.51 -26.05 -20.28
N ASP A 82 21.57 -24.81 -20.78
CA ASP A 82 22.26 -23.70 -20.12
C ASP A 82 21.46 -23.16 -18.91
N PRO A 83 22.16 -22.69 -17.85
CA PRO A 83 21.53 -22.01 -16.72
C PRO A 83 20.73 -20.77 -17.16
N LEU A 84 19.49 -20.66 -16.69
CA LEU A 84 18.64 -19.49 -16.94
C LEU A 84 19.15 -18.29 -16.13
N SER A 85 19.46 -17.19 -16.82
CA SER A 85 19.70 -15.88 -16.20
C SER A 85 18.53 -14.95 -16.52
N LEU A 86 18.03 -14.25 -15.50
CA LEU A 86 16.96 -13.27 -15.62
C LEU A 86 17.47 -11.91 -15.13
N PRO A 87 17.93 -11.02 -16.02
CA PRO A 87 18.32 -9.68 -15.63
C PRO A 87 17.09 -8.95 -15.06
N LEU A 88 17.26 -8.29 -13.92
CA LEU A 88 16.22 -7.51 -13.26
C LEU A 88 16.58 -6.02 -13.27
N THR A 89 15.55 -5.19 -13.38
CA THR A 89 15.65 -3.74 -13.21
C THR A 89 14.66 -3.28 -12.14
N GLN A 90 14.95 -2.16 -11.49
CA GLN A 90 14.11 -1.61 -10.42
C GLN A 90 12.78 -1.09 -10.98
N ASN A 91 11.69 -1.34 -10.25
CA ASN A 91 10.43 -0.67 -10.54
C ASN A 91 10.47 0.79 -10.08
N PRO A 92 9.70 1.68 -10.75
CA PRO A 92 9.54 3.06 -10.30
C PRO A 92 8.98 3.12 -8.89
N ASP A 93 9.53 4.01 -8.08
CA ASP A 93 9.04 4.23 -6.73
C ASP A 93 7.85 5.19 -6.73
N ILE A 94 6.65 4.62 -6.67
CA ILE A 94 5.37 5.36 -6.82
C ILE A 94 5.24 6.46 -5.76
N LEU A 95 5.56 6.15 -4.50
CA LEU A 95 5.42 7.10 -3.39
C LEU A 95 6.40 8.26 -3.53
N LEU A 96 7.66 7.98 -3.91
CA LEU A 96 8.64 9.03 -4.14
C LEU A 96 8.27 9.90 -5.36
N ALA A 97 7.78 9.29 -6.44
CA ALA A 97 7.33 10.01 -7.62
C ALA A 97 6.12 10.92 -7.30
N LEU A 98 5.19 10.45 -6.48
CA LEU A 98 4.04 11.24 -6.02
C LEU A 98 4.47 12.40 -5.13
N ALA A 99 5.42 12.17 -4.23
CA ALA A 99 5.97 13.17 -3.32
C ALA A 99 6.73 14.32 -4.03
N GLN A 100 6.99 14.17 -5.34
CA GLN A 100 7.59 15.20 -6.20
C GLN A 100 6.54 15.97 -7.03
N GLN A 101 5.27 15.52 -7.06
CA GLN A 101 4.20 16.23 -7.76
C GLN A 101 3.80 17.49 -7.01
N ALA A 102 3.47 18.56 -7.75
CA ALA A 102 2.96 19.80 -7.17
C ALA A 102 1.58 19.61 -6.54
N GLN A 103 0.74 18.78 -7.18
CA GLN A 103 -0.57 18.39 -6.69
C GLN A 103 -0.51 16.91 -6.27
N ARG A 104 -0.63 16.67 -4.97
CA ARG A 104 -0.67 15.35 -4.34
C ARG A 104 -1.73 15.35 -3.24
N PRO A 105 -2.21 14.17 -2.80
CA PRO A 105 -3.14 14.08 -1.68
C PRO A 105 -2.60 14.79 -0.44
N GLN A 106 -3.51 15.35 0.37
CA GLN A 106 -3.15 15.98 1.64
C GLN A 106 -2.52 14.96 2.59
N ILE A 107 -3.01 13.72 2.58
CA ILE A 107 -2.52 12.64 3.43
C ILE A 107 -2.08 11.45 2.59
N THR A 108 -0.89 10.96 2.85
CA THR A 108 -0.30 9.78 2.22
C THR A 108 0.10 8.75 3.26
N VAL A 109 -0.49 7.57 3.16
CA VAL A 109 -0.24 6.43 4.06
C VAL A 109 0.47 5.32 3.30
N GLY A 110 1.62 4.89 3.81
CA GLY A 110 2.36 3.74 3.28
C GLY A 110 2.22 2.49 4.15
N PHE A 111 2.62 1.35 3.60
CA PHE A 111 2.78 0.09 4.33
C PHE A 111 4.22 -0.41 4.23
N ALA A 112 4.72 -0.98 5.31
CA ALA A 112 6.02 -1.63 5.37
C ALA A 112 5.89 -3.00 6.01
N ALA A 113 6.45 -4.00 5.34
CA ALA A 113 6.64 -5.33 5.88
C ALA A 113 8.14 -5.50 6.09
N GLU A 114 8.56 -5.67 7.35
CA GLU A 114 9.97 -5.76 7.73
C GLU A 114 10.24 -7.10 8.42
N SER A 115 11.43 -7.64 8.22
CA SER A 115 11.88 -8.87 8.91
C SER A 115 12.73 -8.60 10.15
N GLN A 116 13.21 -7.37 10.30
CA GLN A 116 14.04 -6.91 11.42
C GLN A 116 13.92 -5.38 11.55
N ASP A 117 14.30 -4.84 12.70
CA ASP A 117 14.38 -3.39 12.96
C ASP A 117 13.15 -2.62 12.47
N VAL A 118 11.96 -3.19 12.70
CA VAL A 118 10.71 -2.81 12.03
C VAL A 118 10.40 -1.32 12.15
N ILE A 119 10.56 -0.75 13.34
CA ILE A 119 10.25 0.65 13.61
C ILE A 119 11.28 1.58 12.96
N GLU A 120 12.58 1.27 13.08
CA GLU A 120 13.66 2.10 12.52
C GLU A 120 13.58 2.14 10.99
N ASN A 121 13.47 0.97 10.35
CA ASN A 121 13.32 0.86 8.90
C ASN A 121 12.06 1.59 8.39
N ALA A 122 10.96 1.51 9.15
CA ALA A 122 9.73 2.21 8.79
C ALA A 122 9.84 3.73 8.98
N GLN A 123 10.51 4.23 10.02
CA GLN A 123 10.78 5.66 10.21
C GLN A 123 11.62 6.23 9.07
N ASP A 124 12.65 5.51 8.63
CA ASP A 124 13.46 5.88 7.47
C ASP A 124 12.62 5.94 6.19
N LYS A 125 11.74 4.96 5.98
CA LYS A 125 10.80 4.94 4.84
C LYS A 125 9.80 6.10 4.92
N LEU A 126 9.24 6.40 6.09
CA LEU A 126 8.34 7.53 6.32
C LEU A 126 8.99 8.85 5.84
N ALA A 127 10.21 9.12 6.29
CA ALA A 127 10.96 10.32 5.95
C ALA A 127 11.35 10.36 4.46
N ARG A 128 11.95 9.30 3.92
CA ARG A 128 12.37 9.22 2.51
C ARG A 128 11.21 9.36 1.53
N LYS A 129 10.03 8.84 1.90
CA LYS A 129 8.83 8.84 1.05
C LYS A 129 7.89 10.01 1.31
N LYS A 130 8.21 10.87 2.29
CA LYS A 130 7.39 12.01 2.71
C LYS A 130 5.94 11.61 3.00
N LEU A 131 5.79 10.50 3.71
CA LEU A 131 4.51 9.95 4.15
C LEU A 131 4.06 10.61 5.45
N ASP A 132 2.75 10.70 5.63
CA ASP A 132 2.13 11.20 6.85
C ASP A 132 1.94 10.08 7.89
N MET A 133 1.75 8.85 7.40
CA MET A 133 1.78 7.64 8.22
C MET A 133 2.42 6.48 7.45
N ILE A 134 3.13 5.61 8.16
CA ILE A 134 3.51 4.29 7.67
C ILE A 134 3.03 3.22 8.65
N VAL A 135 2.36 2.21 8.09
CA VAL A 135 1.87 1.04 8.84
C VAL A 135 2.89 -0.08 8.68
N ALA A 136 3.61 -0.39 9.75
CA ALA A 136 4.70 -1.36 9.71
C ALA A 136 4.33 -2.65 10.46
N ASN A 137 4.66 -3.82 9.90
CA ASN A 137 4.47 -5.10 10.58
C ASN A 137 5.68 -6.01 10.41
N ASP A 138 5.95 -6.80 11.46
CA ASP A 138 6.93 -7.89 11.44
C ASP A 138 6.34 -9.10 10.71
N ILE A 139 6.95 -9.49 9.59
CA ILE A 139 6.49 -10.64 8.79
C ILE A 139 7.11 -11.97 9.21
N THR A 140 8.02 -11.98 10.18
CA THR A 140 8.59 -13.22 10.73
C THR A 140 7.65 -13.89 11.72
N ALA A 141 6.71 -13.14 12.30
CA ALA A 141 5.73 -13.64 13.24
C ALA A 141 4.63 -14.45 12.53
N PRO A 142 4.32 -15.68 12.97
CA PRO A 142 3.38 -16.57 12.29
C PRO A 142 1.93 -16.07 12.33
N ASP A 143 1.60 -15.17 13.27
CA ASP A 143 0.28 -14.58 13.49
C ASP A 143 0.10 -13.19 12.84
N ALA A 144 1.14 -12.64 12.19
CA ALA A 144 1.16 -11.24 11.70
C ALA A 144 1.57 -11.10 10.21
N GLY A 145 1.18 -12.06 9.38
CA GLY A 145 1.54 -12.10 7.95
C GLY A 145 0.43 -11.72 6.96
N PHE A 146 0.79 -11.75 5.67
CA PHE A 146 -0.10 -11.46 4.54
C PHE A 146 -1.26 -12.47 4.39
N GLY A 147 -1.02 -13.74 4.75
CA GLY A 147 -1.96 -14.86 4.55
C GLY A 147 -2.97 -15.08 5.67
N VAL A 148 -2.75 -14.53 6.86
CA VAL A 148 -3.62 -14.71 8.03
C VAL A 148 -4.71 -13.64 8.11
N VAL A 149 -5.70 -13.80 8.99
CA VAL A 149 -6.81 -12.81 9.16
C VAL A 149 -6.48 -11.72 10.17
N THR A 150 -5.40 -11.89 10.92
CA THR A 150 -4.88 -10.97 11.92
C THR A 150 -3.70 -10.16 11.41
N ASN A 151 -3.31 -9.13 12.14
CA ASN A 151 -2.08 -8.40 11.95
C ASN A 151 -1.65 -7.74 13.27
N ARG A 152 -0.34 -7.60 13.47
CA ARG A 152 0.25 -6.85 14.58
C ARG A 152 1.09 -5.76 13.96
N VAL A 153 0.62 -4.52 14.09
CA VAL A 153 1.18 -3.38 13.36
C VAL A 153 1.61 -2.25 14.27
N HIS A 154 2.58 -1.47 13.80
CA HIS A 154 2.96 -0.19 14.34
C HIS A 154 2.44 0.90 13.39
N LEU A 155 1.65 1.83 13.93
CA LEU A 155 1.28 3.06 13.22
C LEU A 155 2.34 4.11 13.54
N ILE A 156 3.10 4.51 12.53
CA ILE A 156 4.26 5.40 12.70
C ILE A 156 3.98 6.69 11.94
N THR A 157 4.12 7.82 12.64
CA THR A 157 3.87 9.18 12.13
C THR A 157 4.99 10.11 12.59
N ALA A 158 4.96 11.37 12.15
CA ALA A 158 5.86 12.40 12.68
C ALA A 158 5.65 12.66 14.18
N GLU A 159 4.46 12.41 14.72
CA GLU A 159 4.15 12.58 16.15
C GLU A 159 4.69 11.43 17.02
N GLY A 160 4.97 10.27 16.43
CA GLY A 160 5.51 9.12 17.14
C GLY A 160 4.98 7.77 16.66
N VAL A 161 5.18 6.76 17.50
CA VAL A 161 4.86 5.36 17.22
C VAL A 161 3.73 4.87 18.12
N THR A 162 2.68 4.31 17.51
CA THR A 162 1.59 3.63 18.21
C THR A 162 1.59 2.15 17.84
N SER A 163 2.00 1.31 18.80
CA SER A 163 1.98 -0.16 18.64
C SER A 163 0.60 -0.72 18.95
N LEU A 164 -0.01 -1.40 18.00
CA LEU A 164 -1.30 -2.05 18.20
C LEU A 164 -1.11 -3.50 18.72
N PRO A 165 -2.04 -4.01 19.53
CA PRO A 165 -2.06 -5.44 19.86
C PRO A 165 -2.33 -6.27 18.60
N LEU A 166 -2.32 -7.60 18.73
CA LEU A 166 -2.80 -8.46 17.65
C LEU A 166 -4.28 -8.18 17.41
N LEU A 167 -4.59 -7.70 16.21
CA LEU A 167 -5.94 -7.30 15.81
C LEU A 167 -6.32 -8.02 14.51
N THR A 168 -7.61 -8.08 14.22
CA THR A 168 -8.08 -8.46 12.88
C THR A 168 -7.69 -7.39 11.86
N LYS A 169 -7.59 -7.77 10.58
CA LYS A 169 -7.32 -6.81 9.49
C LYS A 169 -8.37 -5.70 9.40
N THR A 170 -9.63 -6.00 9.77
CA THR A 170 -10.73 -5.02 9.84
C THR A 170 -10.53 -4.02 10.98
N GLU A 171 -10.11 -4.47 12.16
CA GLU A 171 -9.81 -3.56 13.28
C GLU A 171 -8.60 -2.66 12.98
N VAL A 172 -7.56 -3.20 12.34
CA VAL A 172 -6.42 -2.40 11.86
C VAL A 172 -6.88 -1.35 10.85
N ALA A 173 -7.74 -1.74 9.89
CA ALA A 173 -8.32 -0.82 8.92
C ALA A 173 -9.11 0.31 9.60
N ALA A 174 -9.95 -0.01 10.59
CA ALA A 174 -10.71 0.98 11.35
C ALA A 174 -9.80 1.98 12.10
N ARG A 175 -8.65 1.53 12.64
CA ARG A 175 -7.68 2.43 13.30
C ARG A 175 -7.03 3.38 12.30
N ILE A 176 -6.66 2.88 11.13
CA ILE A 176 -6.06 3.69 10.05
C ILE A 176 -7.07 4.76 9.58
N ILE A 177 -8.31 4.36 9.30
CA ILE A 177 -9.34 5.30 8.84
C ILE A 177 -9.70 6.31 9.92
N SER A 178 -9.81 5.90 11.18
CA SER A 178 -10.06 6.83 12.29
C SER A 178 -8.96 7.87 12.45
N TRP A 179 -7.69 7.49 12.27
CA TRP A 179 -6.56 8.43 12.30
C TRP A 179 -6.63 9.44 11.14
N LEU A 180 -7.04 8.97 9.96
CA LEU A 180 -7.14 9.77 8.73
C LEU A 180 -8.32 10.75 8.78
N THR A 181 -9.51 10.31 9.23
CA THR A 181 -10.70 11.19 9.31
C THR A 181 -10.54 12.33 10.30
N GLN A 182 -9.76 12.15 11.37
CA GLN A 182 -9.43 13.22 12.32
C GLN A 182 -8.55 14.32 11.72
N ARG A 183 -7.90 14.06 10.58
CA ARG A 183 -6.94 14.97 9.92
C ARG A 183 -7.44 15.53 8.59
N LEU A 184 -8.36 14.83 7.93
CA LEU A 184 -9.05 15.30 6.73
C LEU A 184 -10.29 16.15 7.05
N THR A 185 -10.33 16.83 8.21
CA THR A 185 -11.50 17.68 8.54
C THR A 185 -11.82 18.62 7.38
N PRO A 186 -13.10 18.72 6.97
CA PRO A 186 -13.47 19.45 5.76
C PRO A 186 -12.96 20.88 5.86
N ASN A 187 -12.34 21.37 4.78
CA ASN A 187 -12.38 22.81 4.55
C ASN A 187 -13.87 23.13 4.34
N ASP A 188 -14.49 23.80 5.30
CA ASP A 188 -15.76 24.48 5.09
C ASP A 188 -15.55 25.49 3.94
N HIS A 189 -15.95 25.10 2.72
CA HIS A 189 -16.05 25.96 1.55
C HIS A 189 -17.52 26.22 1.25
#